data_AF-A0A920RMK7-F1
#
_entry.id   AF-A0A920RMK7-F1
#
_cell.length_a   1.000
_cell.length_b   1.000
_cell.length_c   1.000
_cell.angle_alpha   90.00
_cell.angle_beta   90.00
_cell.angle_gamma   90.00
#
_symmetry.space_group_name_H-M   'P 1'
#
loop_
_entity.id
_entity.type
_entity.pdbx_description
1 polymer ?
#
loop_
_entity_poly.entity_id
_entity_poly.type
_entity_poly.pdbx_seq_one_letter_code
_entity_poly.pdbx_strand_id
1 'polypeptide(L)'
;MPNKDIVMTYVVRLGYVDDKDGFPQFGIEAVVSHDHGVNWDLDHRYLLHVWSGKRKGETYWWPSSQSTSSTLLPDGSILTAFGTGYRIQAGKDSPQAPRDVGLVKWRLNPKGRSIPTGASGTLHSIRIDATCLIRSPRV
;
A
#
# COMPACT_ATOMS: atom_id res chain seq x y z
N MET A 1 13.91 9.28 -8.68
CA MET A 1 14.13 8.08 -9.51
C MET A 1 15.15 8.39 -10.62
N PRO A 2 15.81 7.40 -11.27
CA PRO A 2 16.77 7.67 -12.35
C PRO A 2 16.19 8.47 -13.53
N ASN A 3 14.89 8.36 -13.77
CA ASN A 3 14.14 9.11 -14.77
C ASN A 3 13.67 10.50 -14.29
N LYS A 4 14.20 11.00 -13.16
CA LYS A 4 13.84 12.27 -12.49
C LYS A 4 12.43 12.33 -11.86
N ASP A 5 11.62 11.29 -11.99
CA ASP A 5 10.36 11.20 -11.26
C ASP A 5 10.57 11.14 -9.75
N ILE A 6 9.58 11.64 -9.01
CA ILE A 6 9.47 11.49 -7.57
C ILE A 6 8.34 10.51 -7.27
N VAL A 7 8.62 9.56 -6.37
CA VAL A 7 7.63 8.58 -5.90
C VAL A 7 7.31 8.89 -4.45
N MET A 8 6.03 8.93 -4.10
CA MET A 8 5.56 8.98 -2.72
C MET A 8 4.79 7.72 -2.41
N THR A 9 5.23 6.98 -1.39
CA THR A 9 4.47 5.88 -0.79
C THR A 9 3.73 6.37 0.44
N TYR A 10 2.45 6.05 0.59
CA TYR A 10 1.63 6.53 1.70
C TYR A 10 0.66 5.46 2.20
N VAL A 11 0.16 5.68 3.41
CA VAL A 11 -0.85 4.83 4.05
C VAL A 11 -2.24 5.30 3.65
N VAL A 12 -3.10 4.37 3.24
CA VAL A 12 -4.53 4.60 3.06
C VAL A 12 -5.27 4.11 4.31
N ARG A 13 -5.85 5.06 5.05
CA ARG A 13 -6.70 4.78 6.22
C ARG A 13 -8.18 4.96 5.96
N LEU A 14 -8.52 5.71 4.93
CA LEU A 14 -9.87 6.05 4.47
C LEU A 14 -9.87 6.11 2.94
N GLY A 15 -11.03 5.87 2.33
CA GLY A 15 -11.23 6.00 0.87
C GLY A 15 -11.44 4.68 0.14
N TYR A 16 -11.17 3.54 0.78
CA TYR A 16 -11.63 2.25 0.28
C TYR A 16 -13.07 1.99 0.70
N VAL A 17 -13.82 1.33 -0.19
CA VAL A 17 -15.12 0.74 0.17
C VAL A 17 -14.87 -0.34 1.21
N ASP A 18 -15.78 -0.46 2.18
CA ASP A 18 -15.73 -1.57 3.14
C ASP A 18 -15.72 -2.92 2.40
N ASP A 19 -15.10 -3.93 3.02
CA ASP A 19 -15.12 -5.29 2.47
C ASP A 19 -16.53 -5.88 2.46
N LYS A 20 -16.68 -7.07 1.88
CA LYS A 20 -17.98 -7.77 1.78
C LYS A 20 -18.69 -8.02 3.12
N ASP A 21 -17.98 -7.96 4.24
CA ASP A 21 -18.52 -8.17 5.59
C ASP A 21 -18.72 -6.82 6.33
N GLY A 22 -18.54 -5.69 5.61
CA GLY A 22 -18.68 -4.32 6.10
C GLY A 22 -17.55 -3.90 7.04
N PHE A 23 -16.33 -4.43 6.86
CA PHE A 23 -15.16 -3.97 7.60
C PHE A 23 -14.36 -2.93 6.80
N PRO A 24 -13.78 -1.93 7.47
CA PRO A 24 -12.91 -0.97 6.82
C PRO A 24 -11.68 -1.66 6.23
N GLN A 25 -11.21 -1.16 5.09
CA GLN A 25 -9.99 -1.61 4.45
C GLN A 25 -8.88 -0.58 4.59
N PHE A 26 -7.65 -1.07 4.63
CA PHE A 26 -6.44 -0.28 4.75
C PHE A 26 -5.45 -0.68 3.67
N GLY A 27 -4.52 0.20 3.34
CA GLY A 27 -3.54 -0.12 2.32
C GLY A 27 -2.28 0.72 2.36
N ILE A 28 -1.36 0.32 1.50
CA ILE A 28 -0.18 1.08 1.13
C ILE A 28 -0.28 1.34 -0.36
N GLU A 29 -0.23 2.62 -0.72
CA GLU A 29 -0.26 3.07 -2.11
C GLU A 29 1.00 3.85 -2.46
N ALA A 30 1.21 4.05 -3.75
CA ALA A 30 2.20 4.98 -4.25
C ALA A 30 1.66 5.84 -5.39
N VAL A 31 2.13 7.07 -5.47
CA VAL A 31 1.86 8.02 -6.56
C VAL A 31 3.16 8.57 -7.10
N VAL A 32 3.11 9.04 -8.33
CA VAL A 32 4.27 9.62 -9.03
C VAL A 32 4.01 11.08 -9.31
N SER A 33 5.07 11.86 -9.13
CA SER A 33 5.17 13.21 -9.68
C SER A 33 6.23 13.21 -10.77
N HIS A 34 5.85 13.77 -11.92
CA HIS A 34 6.71 13.96 -13.09
C HIS A 34 7.32 15.36 -13.16
N ASP A 35 6.93 16.24 -12.24
CA ASP A 35 7.25 17.67 -12.24
C ASP A 35 7.86 18.13 -10.91
N HIS A 36 8.69 17.28 -10.32
CA HIS A 36 9.45 17.57 -9.09
C HIS A 36 8.57 17.87 -7.86
N GLY A 37 7.42 17.21 -7.76
CA GLY A 37 6.54 17.25 -6.60
C GLY A 37 5.45 18.32 -6.64
N VAL A 38 5.29 19.02 -7.77
CA VAL A 38 4.26 20.06 -7.93
C VAL A 38 2.88 19.41 -8.10
N ASN A 39 2.77 18.42 -8.99
CA ASN A 39 1.57 17.64 -9.22
C ASN A 39 1.81 16.16 -8.97
N TRP A 40 0.76 15.47 -8.54
CA TRP A 40 0.76 14.03 -8.27
C TRP A 40 -0.31 13.34 -9.11
N ASP A 41 0.07 12.27 -9.79
CA ASP A 41 -0.85 11.45 -10.57
C ASP A 41 -1.71 10.58 -9.64
N LEU A 42 -2.88 11.09 -9.28
CA LEU A 42 -3.85 10.40 -8.42
C LEU A 42 -4.78 9.45 -9.20
N ASP A 43 -4.81 9.56 -10.53
CA ASP A 43 -5.62 8.69 -11.38
C ASP A 43 -4.93 7.33 -11.60
N HIS A 44 -3.60 7.32 -11.52
CA HIS A 44 -2.79 6.11 -11.69
C HIS A 44 -2.04 5.71 -10.40
N ARG A 45 -2.78 5.64 -9.28
CA ARG A 45 -2.26 5.12 -8.02
C ARG A 45 -1.81 3.67 -8.13
N TYR A 46 -0.68 3.38 -7.50
CA TYR A 46 -0.15 2.02 -7.39
C TYR A 46 -0.54 1.40 -6.05
N LEU A 47 -1.32 0.32 -6.08
CA LEU A 47 -1.72 -0.42 -4.88
C LEU A 47 -0.63 -1.44 -4.54
N LEU A 48 0.13 -1.20 -3.46
CA LEU A 48 1.21 -2.09 -3.03
C LEU A 48 0.72 -3.21 -2.12
N HIS A 49 -0.21 -2.89 -1.22
CA HIS A 49 -0.85 -3.87 -0.36
C HIS A 49 -2.20 -3.34 0.15
N VAL A 50 -3.22 -4.20 0.23
CA VAL A 50 -4.54 -3.88 0.78
C VAL A 50 -4.98 -5.01 1.69
N TRP A 51 -5.54 -4.67 2.85
CA TRP A 51 -6.09 -5.65 3.79
C TRP A 51 -7.36 -5.12 4.47
N SER A 52 -8.23 -6.06 4.84
CA SER A 52 -9.38 -5.77 5.70
C SER A 52 -8.93 -5.65 7.15
N GLY A 53 -9.46 -4.65 7.84
CA GLY A 53 -9.18 -4.46 9.26
C GLY A 53 -9.88 -5.46 10.19
N LYS A 54 -10.95 -6.11 9.72
CA LYS A 54 -11.75 -7.06 10.52
C LYS A 54 -12.11 -6.52 11.93
N ARG A 55 -12.36 -5.22 12.06
CA ARG A 55 -12.73 -4.53 13.30
C ARG A 55 -13.65 -3.33 13.04
N LYS A 56 -14.61 -3.07 13.94
CA LYS A 56 -15.56 -1.95 13.89
C LYS A 56 -15.56 -1.18 15.22
N GLY A 57 -16.29 -0.06 15.29
CA GLY A 57 -16.41 0.78 16.49
C GLY A 57 -15.24 1.75 16.68
N GLU A 58 -15.08 2.34 17.86
CA GLU A 58 -14.10 3.42 18.15
C GLU A 58 -12.64 3.05 17.85
N THR A 59 -12.36 1.76 17.79
CA THR A 59 -11.02 1.18 17.59
C THR A 59 -10.86 0.55 16.20
N TYR A 60 -11.75 0.86 15.26
CA TYR A 60 -11.74 0.31 13.89
C TYR A 60 -10.41 0.52 13.15
N TRP A 61 -9.69 1.59 13.47
CA TRP A 61 -8.45 1.99 12.81
C TRP A 61 -7.21 1.26 13.36
N TRP A 62 -7.33 0.52 14.45
CA TRP A 62 -6.20 -0.22 15.02
C TRP A 62 -5.50 -1.12 14.01
N PRO A 63 -6.18 -1.91 13.16
CA PRO A 63 -5.55 -2.75 12.15
C PRO A 63 -4.81 -1.98 11.03
N SER A 64 -4.94 -0.65 10.95
CA SER A 64 -4.29 0.18 9.94
C SER A 64 -2.76 0.17 10.05
N SER A 65 -2.11 0.67 9.00
CA SER A 65 -0.66 0.76 8.94
C SER A 65 -0.09 1.93 9.76
N GLN A 66 1.16 1.74 10.19
CA GLN A 66 1.99 2.74 10.84
C GLN A 66 3.40 2.71 10.24
N SER A 67 4.10 3.85 10.30
CA SER A 67 5.54 3.95 10.01
C SER A 67 5.95 3.41 8.63
N THR A 68 5.27 3.84 7.57
CA THR A 68 5.65 3.50 6.19
C THR A 68 6.92 4.24 5.77
N SER A 69 7.88 3.50 5.20
CA SER A 69 9.11 4.05 4.68
C SER A 69 9.54 3.31 3.41
N SER A 70 10.20 4.00 2.51
CA SER A 70 10.63 3.46 1.22
C SER A 70 12.07 3.87 0.93
N THR A 71 12.81 2.98 0.26
CA THR A 71 14.15 3.27 -0.26
C THR A 71 14.28 2.78 -1.70
N LEU A 72 15.01 3.54 -2.52
CA LEU A 72 15.39 3.17 -3.88
C LEU A 72 16.63 2.28 -3.82
N LEU A 73 16.53 1.09 -4.41
CA LEU A 73 17.63 0.13 -4.51
C LEU A 73 18.46 0.37 -5.78
N PRO A 74 19.73 -0.10 -5.82
CA PRO A 74 20.61 0.07 -6.98
C PRO A 74 20.08 -0.53 -8.29
N ASP A 75 19.24 -1.57 -8.22
CA ASP A 75 18.62 -2.22 -9.39
C ASP A 75 17.39 -1.46 -9.94
N GLY A 76 17.11 -0.26 -9.40
CA GLY A 76 15.98 0.58 -9.78
C GLY A 76 14.65 0.15 -9.18
N SER A 77 14.61 -0.90 -8.36
CA SER A 77 13.44 -1.25 -7.56
C SER A 77 13.35 -0.43 -6.29
N ILE A 78 12.16 -0.40 -5.70
CA ILE A 78 11.85 0.27 -4.44
C ILE A 78 11.51 -0.81 -3.42
N LEU A 79 12.13 -0.72 -2.24
CA LEU A 79 11.72 -1.51 -1.09
C LEU A 79 10.88 -0.62 -0.17
N THR A 80 9.63 -1.00 0.03
CA THR A 80 8.70 -0.33 0.94
C THR A 80 8.44 -1.21 2.16
N ALA A 81 8.70 -0.67 3.34
CA ALA A 81 8.42 -1.27 4.63
C ALA A 81 7.28 -0.55 5.33
N PHE A 82 6.42 -1.29 6.04
CA PHE A 82 5.31 -0.71 6.80
C PHE A 82 4.91 -1.60 7.97
N GLY A 83 4.45 -1.00 9.05
CA GLY A 83 3.75 -1.71 10.11
C GLY A 83 2.33 -2.04 9.67
N THR A 84 1.80 -3.21 10.04
CA THR A 84 0.41 -3.60 9.75
C THR A 84 -0.20 -4.31 10.95
N GLY A 85 -1.51 -4.14 11.13
CA GLY A 85 -2.30 -4.84 12.13
C GLY A 85 -3.29 -5.83 11.54
N TYR A 86 -3.06 -6.37 10.34
CA TYR A 86 -4.03 -7.25 9.67
C TYR A 86 -4.43 -8.50 10.49
N ARG A 87 -3.63 -8.89 11.50
CA ARG A 87 -3.93 -10.00 12.42
C ARG A 87 -4.66 -9.58 13.70
N ILE A 88 -4.78 -8.27 13.97
CA ILE A 88 -5.56 -7.77 15.10
C ILE A 88 -6.99 -8.24 14.94
N GLN A 89 -7.52 -8.92 15.95
CA GLN A 89 -8.88 -9.47 15.91
C GLN A 89 -9.91 -8.45 16.43
N ALA A 90 -11.16 -8.61 16.01
CA ALA A 90 -12.28 -7.92 16.64
C ALA A 90 -12.52 -8.45 18.06
N GLY A 91 -12.68 -7.55 19.02
CA GLY A 91 -12.97 -7.90 20.41
C GLY A 91 -12.80 -6.70 21.34
N LYS A 92 -13.62 -6.61 22.39
CA LYS A 92 -13.58 -5.53 23.39
C LYS A 92 -12.23 -5.49 24.12
N ASP A 93 -11.65 -6.67 24.36
CA ASP A 93 -10.40 -6.84 25.11
C ASP A 93 -9.19 -7.11 24.22
N SER A 94 -9.35 -7.07 22.89
CA SER A 94 -8.23 -7.28 21.97
C SER A 94 -7.33 -6.04 22.02
N PRO A 95 -6.08 -6.10 22.47
CA PRO A 95 -5.17 -4.96 22.44
C PRO A 95 -4.85 -4.54 21.00
N GLN A 96 -4.12 -3.43 20.84
CA GLN A 96 -3.60 -2.98 19.55
C GLN A 96 -2.41 -3.86 19.06
N ALA A 97 -2.56 -5.18 19.14
CA ALA A 97 -1.55 -6.19 18.88
C ALA A 97 -2.19 -7.50 18.35
N PRO A 98 -1.43 -8.36 17.64
CA PRO A 98 -0.03 -8.20 17.26
C PRO A 98 0.16 -7.16 16.15
N ARG A 99 1.37 -6.58 16.10
CA ARG A 99 1.83 -5.73 14.99
C ARG A 99 2.83 -6.51 14.15
N ASP A 100 2.66 -6.45 12.84
CA ASP A 100 3.51 -7.12 11.87
C ASP A 100 4.23 -6.10 11.00
N VAL A 101 5.29 -6.55 10.34
CA VAL A 101 6.00 -5.75 9.34
C VAL A 101 5.72 -6.31 7.96
N GLY A 102 5.20 -5.49 7.07
CA GLY A 102 5.12 -5.77 5.64
C GLY A 102 6.32 -5.21 4.91
N LEU A 103 6.83 -6.00 3.97
CA LEU A 103 7.88 -5.63 3.02
C LEU A 103 7.36 -5.89 1.61
N VAL A 104 7.42 -4.88 0.74
CA VAL A 104 7.09 -4.99 -0.68
C VAL A 104 8.28 -4.48 -1.48
N LYS A 105 8.86 -5.36 -2.31
CA LYS A 105 9.84 -4.97 -3.33
C LYS A 105 9.08 -4.80 -4.64
N TRP A 106 9.15 -3.62 -5.24
CA TRP A 106 8.39 -3.27 -6.43
C TRP A 106 9.16 -2.32 -7.33
N ARG A 107 8.69 -2.10 -8.56
CA ARG A 107 9.27 -1.09 -9.46
C ARG A 107 8.19 -0.44 -10.31
N LEU A 108 8.42 0.82 -10.68
CA LEU A 108 7.64 1.48 -11.74
C LEU A 108 7.85 0.70 -13.03
N ASN A 109 6.78 0.48 -13.79
CA ASN A 109 6.95 -0.10 -15.12
C ASN A 109 7.30 1.04 -16.09
N PRO A 110 8.54 1.09 -16.63
CA PRO A 110 8.99 2.21 -17.48
C PRO A 110 8.28 2.27 -18.83
N LYS A 111 7.53 1.21 -19.18
CA LYS A 111 6.65 1.19 -20.33
C LYS A 111 5.23 1.34 -19.82
N GLY A 112 4.63 2.51 -19.99
CA GLY A 112 3.19 2.62 -20.19
C GLY A 112 2.83 1.85 -21.46
N ARG A 113 2.84 0.52 -21.40
CA ARG A 113 2.40 -0.30 -22.53
C ARG A 113 0.89 -0.31 -22.43
N SER A 114 0.25 0.51 -23.24
CA SER A 114 -1.17 0.36 -23.56
C SER A 114 -1.39 -1.10 -23.96
N ILE A 115 -2.13 -1.82 -23.12
CA ILE A 115 -2.85 -2.99 -23.58
C ILE A 115 -4.05 -2.40 -24.32
N PRO A 116 -4.28 -2.72 -25.61
CA PRO A 116 -5.52 -2.32 -26.27
C PRO A 116 -6.67 -3.08 -25.61
N THR A 117 -7.20 -2.55 -24.51
CA THR A 117 -8.56 -2.82 -24.08
C THR A 117 -9.46 -1.91 -24.88
N GLY A 118 -10.49 -2.45 -25.53
CA GLY A 118 -11.48 -1.69 -26.31
C GLY A 118 -12.34 -0.71 -25.49
N ALA A 119 -11.81 -0.20 -24.37
CA ALA A 119 -12.38 0.84 -23.55
C ALA A 119 -11.22 1.73 -23.06
N SER A 120 -11.36 3.04 -23.29
CA SER A 120 -10.42 4.10 -22.95
C SER A 120 -9.91 4.00 -21.50
N GLY A 121 -8.67 3.54 -21.31
CA GLY A 121 -7.94 3.59 -20.04
C GLY A 121 -6.53 3.02 -20.19
N THR A 122 -5.51 3.84 -19.94
CA THR A 122 -4.12 3.39 -19.87
C THR A 122 -3.86 2.80 -18.49
N LEU A 123 -3.65 1.49 -18.38
CA LEU A 123 -3.21 0.86 -17.13
C LEU A 123 -1.69 1.04 -16.98
N HIS A 124 -1.28 1.95 -16.10
CA HIS A 124 0.09 1.98 -15.59
C HIS A 124 0.28 0.78 -14.65
N SER A 125 0.76 -0.34 -15.18
CA SER A 125 1.05 -1.53 -14.35
C SER A 125 2.27 -1.29 -13.46
N ILE A 126 2.25 -1.74 -12.21
CA ILE A 126 3.47 -2.01 -11.44
C ILE A 126 3.93 -3.44 -11.67
N ARG A 127 5.22 -3.69 -11.42
CA ARG A 127 5.69 -5.04 -11.13
C ARG A 127 5.98 -5.13 -9.64
N ILE A 128 5.16 -5.90 -8.92
CA ILE A 128 5.52 -6.37 -7.58
C ILE A 128 6.49 -7.52 -7.77
N ASP A 129 7.74 -7.32 -7.35
CA ASP A 129 8.78 -8.34 -7.46
C ASP A 129 8.72 -9.33 -6.30
N ALA A 130 8.35 -8.86 -5.10
CA ALA A 130 8.14 -9.71 -3.93
C ALA A 130 7.29 -9.02 -2.86
N THR A 131 6.54 -9.81 -2.10
CA THR A 131 5.85 -9.38 -0.87
C THR A 131 6.19 -10.35 0.25
N CYS A 132 6.54 -9.81 1.42
CA CYS A 132 6.82 -10.58 2.62
C CYS A 132 6.10 -9.95 3.83
N LEU A 133 5.48 -10.79 4.67
CA LEU A 133 4.89 -10.39 5.94
C LEU A 133 5.66 -11.06 7.06
N ILE A 134 6.41 -10.27 7.83
CA ILE A 134 7.16 -10.72 9.00
C ILE A 134 6.21 -10.64 10.20
N ARG A 135 5.95 -11.80 10.80
CA ARG A 135 5.00 -11.92 11.91
C ARG A 135 5.70 -11.72 13.25
N SER A 136 5.18 -10.82 14.07
CA SER A 136 5.57 -10.80 15.48
C SER A 136 5.07 -12.05 16.21
N PRO A 137 5.81 -12.54 17.23
CA PRO A 137 5.33 -13.62 18.10
C PRO A 137 3.96 -13.27 18.70
N ARG A 138 3.15 -14.27 19.03
CA ARG A 138 1.94 -14.02 19.83
C ARG A 138 2.40 -13.59 21.22
N VAL A 139 1.95 -12.40 21.65
CA VAL A 139 2.08 -11.92 23.03
C VAL A 139 0.87 -12.43 23.81
#